data_AF-A0A2B4SSU4-F1
#
_entry.id   AF-A0A2B4SSU4-F1
#
_cell.length_a   1.000
_cell.length_b   1.000
_cell.length_c   1.000
_cell.angle_alpha   90.00
_cell.angle_beta   90.00
_cell.angle_gamma   90.00
#
_symmetry.space_group_name_H-M   'P 1'
#
loop_
_entity.id
_entity.type
_entity.pdbx_description
1 polymer ?
#
loop_
_entity_poly.entity_id
_entity_poly.type
_entity_poly.pdbx_seq_one_letter_code
_entity_poly.pdbx_strand_id
1 'polypeptide(L)'
;MADPKYRLAMEEMHLDGHSNSADDQVIRNGKPVQRNGCATPVLVFLVVLLSLACISLVVFLAMGKLQRNDEIRRSFCGTVLNASNASENVTPQCTSVQCILASANVLRTVDQSVDPCEDFFLHACGGWIKNNPIPPNEPLWNQVLALKKRNDQLLKTLLSDETVRKRYSEIDQTTHTITRDAYLANTSYHYQVREAYQKLMSELINLLGGESEWAEHQLKEVFEFEQNLSKLSATANERADRSKVYKLMTLKKLQNQTGEQTKQKFDHLGYYRAICVVDRHPDRQTEKYQQIVHSLLSKTKESRIVPHRILANYMMWQAVVQLAPHLSEEYRRAFYNYHRVVMGSTGETDIWKKCITEMSRLDNHIGDPLGVIFLDEKFEKKDKESVRALFYPGFYSRV
;
A
#
# COMPACT_ATOMS: atom_id res chain seq x y z
N MET A 1 -31.05 18.62 -15.71
CA MET A 1 -30.78 19.14 -14.35
C MET A 1 -29.55 18.43 -13.81
N ALA A 2 -28.53 19.16 -13.41
CA ALA A 2 -27.32 18.68 -12.73
C ALA A 2 -26.84 19.79 -11.76
N ASP A 3 -26.09 19.39 -10.73
CA ASP A 3 -26.03 20.07 -9.42
C ASP A 3 -25.12 21.33 -9.37
N PRO A 4 -25.43 22.39 -8.56
CA PRO A 4 -24.77 23.71 -8.68
C PRO A 4 -23.36 23.87 -8.08
N LYS A 5 -22.74 22.82 -7.52
CA LYS A 5 -21.65 22.97 -6.53
C LYS A 5 -20.24 23.38 -7.03
N TYR A 6 -20.08 23.76 -8.30
CA TYR A 6 -18.77 24.10 -8.90
C TYR A 6 -18.59 25.58 -9.30
N ARG A 7 -19.45 26.48 -8.82
CA ARG A 7 -19.47 27.90 -9.26
C ARG A 7 -18.84 28.91 -8.29
N LEU A 8 -17.96 28.47 -7.37
CA LEU A 8 -17.32 29.32 -6.36
C LEU A 8 -15.78 29.23 -6.43
N ALA A 9 -15.19 29.95 -7.39
CA ALA A 9 -13.75 30.23 -7.43
C ALA A 9 -13.36 31.45 -8.30
N MET A 10 -14.30 32.35 -8.64
CA MET A 10 -14.04 33.51 -9.51
C MET A 10 -14.83 34.80 -9.14
N GLU A 11 -15.39 34.90 -7.93
CA GLU A 11 -16.09 36.10 -7.46
C GLU A 11 -15.65 36.52 -6.05
N GLU A 12 -14.42 37.03 -5.93
CA GLU A 12 -14.05 38.05 -4.95
C GLU A 12 -13.08 39.02 -5.63
N MET A 13 -13.62 40.09 -6.23
CA MET A 13 -12.97 41.39 -6.49
C MET A 13 -14.03 42.40 -7.01
N HIS A 14 -14.98 42.71 -6.12
CA HIS A 14 -15.87 43.88 -6.07
C HIS A 14 -15.50 44.60 -4.76
N LEU A 15 -15.54 45.92 -4.51
CA LEU A 15 -15.64 47.21 -5.24
C LEU A 15 -14.71 48.19 -4.43
N ASP A 16 -14.46 49.48 -4.71
CA ASP A 16 -14.90 50.48 -5.70
C ASP A 16 -13.74 51.49 -5.90
N GLY A 17 -13.94 52.66 -6.53
CA GLY A 17 -13.01 53.80 -6.36
C GLY A 17 -13.01 54.86 -7.46
N HIS A 18 -13.94 55.82 -7.39
CA HIS A 18 -14.05 56.99 -8.27
C HIS A 18 -12.76 57.77 -8.58
N SER A 19 -12.65 58.16 -9.85
CA SER A 19 -12.05 59.39 -10.41
C SER A 19 -11.06 60.23 -9.58
N ASN A 20 -9.90 60.54 -10.17
CA ASN A 20 -9.53 61.95 -10.41
C ASN A 20 -8.45 62.14 -11.49
N SER A 21 -8.54 63.30 -12.15
CA SER A 21 -7.54 63.83 -13.08
C SER A 21 -6.43 64.56 -12.31
N ALA A 22 -5.16 64.29 -12.61
CA ALA A 22 -4.09 65.27 -12.53
C ALA A 22 -2.86 64.81 -13.34
N ASP A 23 -2.25 65.74 -14.07
CA ASP A 23 -0.84 65.63 -14.45
C ASP A 23 0.03 65.52 -13.18
N ASP A 24 1.09 64.71 -13.21
CA ASP A 24 2.31 65.09 -12.52
C ASP A 24 3.56 64.48 -13.17
N GLN A 25 4.44 65.35 -13.67
CA GLN A 25 5.76 64.93 -14.15
C GLN A 25 6.75 64.91 -12.99
N VAL A 26 7.30 63.74 -12.67
CA VAL A 26 8.43 63.65 -11.74
C VAL A 26 9.72 63.26 -12.48
N ILE A 27 10.47 64.28 -12.89
CA ILE A 27 11.87 64.16 -13.31
C ILE A 27 12.74 64.01 -12.06
N ARG A 28 13.56 62.96 -11.97
CA ARG A 28 14.80 62.98 -11.17
C ARG A 28 15.96 62.29 -11.91
N ASN A 29 17.13 62.93 -11.87
CA ASN A 29 18.46 62.39 -12.19
C ASN A 29 18.80 62.10 -13.67
N GLY A 30 18.61 63.09 -14.55
CA GLY A 30 19.74 63.60 -15.36
C GLY A 30 20.40 62.70 -16.41
N LYS A 31 19.79 61.58 -16.83
CA LYS A 31 20.20 60.83 -18.03
C LYS A 31 18.96 60.46 -18.85
N PRO A 32 18.97 60.63 -20.18
CA PRO A 32 17.85 60.17 -21.00
C PRO A 32 17.81 58.63 -20.98
N VAL A 33 16.73 58.06 -20.45
CA VAL A 33 16.44 56.64 -20.69
C VAL A 33 16.02 56.51 -22.15
N GLN A 34 16.95 56.01 -22.95
CA GLN A 34 16.74 55.72 -24.35
C GLN A 34 15.61 54.68 -24.47
N ARG A 35 14.42 55.09 -24.90
CA ARG A 35 13.34 54.17 -25.30
C ARG A 35 13.77 53.45 -26.56
N ASN A 36 14.47 52.33 -26.40
CA ASN A 36 14.80 51.43 -27.50
C ASN A 36 13.50 50.92 -28.14
N GLY A 37 13.29 51.26 -29.41
CA GLY A 37 12.00 51.14 -30.07
C GLY A 37 11.65 49.74 -30.55
N CYS A 38 10.34 49.53 -30.73
CA CYS A 38 9.64 48.69 -31.72
C CYS A 38 10.02 47.21 -31.95
N ALA A 39 11.09 46.65 -31.39
CA ALA A 39 11.46 45.25 -31.61
C ALA A 39 10.61 44.25 -30.79
N THR A 40 10.04 44.69 -29.66
CA THR A 40 9.40 43.81 -28.67
C THR A 40 8.14 43.05 -29.14
N PRO A 41 7.12 43.66 -29.78
CA PRO A 41 5.93 42.90 -30.19
C PRO A 41 6.24 41.90 -31.31
N VAL A 42 7.18 42.24 -32.21
CA VAL A 42 7.62 41.34 -33.29
C VAL A 42 8.38 40.15 -32.74
N LEU A 43 9.29 40.35 -31.79
CA LEU A 43 10.01 39.26 -31.11
C LEU A 43 9.06 38.32 -30.35
N VAL A 44 8.08 38.88 -29.62
CA VAL A 44 7.06 38.08 -28.92
C VAL A 44 6.23 37.28 -29.92
N PHE A 45 5.77 37.89 -31.01
CA PHE A 45 5.00 37.21 -32.05
C PHE A 45 5.79 36.08 -32.73
N LEU A 46 7.07 36.30 -33.04
CA LEU A 46 7.96 35.26 -33.58
C LEU A 46 8.20 34.12 -32.60
N VAL A 47 8.39 34.40 -31.31
CA VAL A 47 8.52 33.36 -30.27
C VAL A 47 7.24 32.56 -30.11
N VAL A 48 6.06 33.19 -30.19
CA VAL A 48 4.76 32.49 -30.18
C VAL A 48 4.58 31.61 -31.42
N LEU A 49 4.92 32.10 -32.62
CA LEU A 49 4.86 31.28 -33.84
C LEU A 49 5.82 30.10 -33.79
N LEU A 50 7.04 30.30 -33.29
CA LEU A 50 8.02 29.22 -33.11
C LEU A 50 7.56 28.21 -32.05
N SER A 51 6.94 28.65 -30.95
CA SER A 51 6.41 27.73 -29.93
C SER A 51 5.24 26.90 -30.47
N LEU A 52 4.32 27.50 -31.22
CA LEU A 52 3.21 26.80 -31.89
C LEU A 52 3.70 25.83 -32.97
N ALA A 53 4.72 26.21 -33.75
CA ALA A 53 5.35 25.30 -34.71
C ALA A 53 6.04 24.11 -34.02
N CYS A 54 6.77 24.35 -32.92
CA CYS A 54 7.39 23.30 -32.11
C CYS A 54 6.34 22.36 -31.48
N ILE A 55 5.25 22.89 -30.92
CA ILE A 55 4.14 22.09 -30.37
C ILE A 55 3.51 21.24 -31.49
N SER A 56 3.24 21.83 -32.65
CA SER A 56 2.66 21.13 -33.79
C SER A 56 3.56 20.00 -34.31
N LEU A 57 4.87 20.23 -34.36
CA LEU A 57 5.86 19.22 -34.73
C LEU A 57 5.95 18.09 -33.70
N VAL A 58 5.94 18.41 -32.40
CA VAL A 58 5.93 17.41 -31.32
C VAL A 58 4.66 16.57 -31.36
N VAL A 59 3.50 17.17 -31.58
CA VAL A 59 2.23 16.44 -31.77
C VAL A 59 2.31 15.54 -33.00
N PHE A 60 2.80 16.04 -34.14
CA PHE A 60 2.93 15.23 -35.37
C PHE A 60 3.87 14.03 -35.16
N LEU A 61 5.02 14.24 -34.51
CA LEU A 61 5.98 13.16 -34.19
C LEU A 61 5.43 12.17 -33.15
N ALA A 62 4.61 12.62 -32.19
CA ALA A 62 3.94 11.75 -31.24
C ALA A 62 2.85 10.90 -31.93
N MET A 63 2.01 11.51 -32.76
CA MET A 63 0.98 10.82 -33.55
C MET A 63 1.59 9.79 -34.51
N GLY A 64 2.66 10.13 -35.22
CA GLY A 64 3.37 9.18 -36.08
C GLY A 64 4.00 7.99 -35.32
N LYS A 65 4.47 8.21 -34.08
CA LYS A 65 4.93 7.11 -33.20
C LYS A 65 3.78 6.23 -32.71
N LEU A 66 2.62 6.83 -32.38
CA LEU A 66 1.42 6.09 -31.98
C LEU A 66 0.89 5.23 -33.13
N GLN A 67 0.72 5.81 -34.32
CA GLN A 67 0.28 5.08 -35.52
C GLN A 67 1.20 3.90 -35.85
N ARG A 68 2.52 4.08 -35.83
CA ARG A 68 3.48 2.99 -36.09
C ARG A 68 3.41 1.89 -35.02
N ASN A 69 3.12 2.23 -33.77
CA ASN A 69 2.94 1.22 -32.72
C ASN A 69 1.62 0.43 -32.90
N ASP A 70 0.54 1.08 -33.35
CA ASP A 70 -0.72 0.40 -33.66
C ASP A 70 -0.58 -0.55 -34.86
N GLU A 71 0.15 -0.17 -35.91
CA GLU A 71 0.45 -1.04 -37.05
C GLU A 71 1.25 -2.29 -36.63
N ILE A 72 2.28 -2.12 -35.79
CA ILE A 72 3.07 -3.25 -35.26
C ILE A 72 2.19 -4.15 -34.37
N ARG A 73 1.32 -3.57 -33.53
CA ARG A 73 0.38 -4.32 -32.68
C ARG A 73 -0.57 -5.18 -33.50
N ARG A 74 -1.21 -4.60 -34.53
CA ARG A 74 -2.15 -5.32 -35.40
C ARG A 74 -1.45 -6.37 -36.26
N SER A 75 -0.26 -6.10 -36.78
CA SER A 75 0.54 -7.05 -37.55
C SER A 75 0.94 -8.28 -36.72
N PHE A 76 1.43 -8.07 -35.50
CA PHE A 76 1.75 -9.16 -34.57
C PHE A 76 0.49 -9.97 -34.21
N CYS A 77 -0.61 -9.30 -33.85
CA CYS A 77 -1.85 -9.96 -33.48
C CYS A 77 -2.45 -10.80 -34.63
N GLY A 78 -2.50 -10.25 -35.85
CA GLY A 78 -2.93 -10.96 -37.04
C GLY A 78 -2.06 -12.19 -37.36
N THR A 79 -0.75 -12.11 -37.10
CA THR A 79 0.17 -13.26 -37.24
C THR A 79 -0.17 -14.36 -36.23
N VAL A 80 -0.45 -14.02 -34.97
CA VAL A 80 -0.82 -14.98 -33.92
C VAL A 80 -2.19 -15.63 -34.20
N LEU A 81 -3.19 -14.85 -34.58
CA LEU A 81 -4.53 -15.37 -34.90
C LEU A 81 -4.55 -16.24 -36.16
N ASN A 82 -3.76 -15.90 -37.18
CA ASN A 82 -3.57 -16.75 -38.35
C ASN A 82 -2.80 -18.04 -38.02
N ALA A 83 -1.85 -18.00 -37.09
CA ALA A 83 -1.14 -19.19 -36.62
C ALA A 83 -2.05 -20.15 -35.84
N SER A 84 -3.03 -19.65 -35.06
CA SER A 84 -4.05 -20.52 -34.45
C SER A 84 -4.96 -21.18 -35.49
N ASN A 85 -5.37 -20.45 -36.53
CA ASN A 85 -6.21 -21.01 -37.61
C ASN A 85 -5.44 -22.03 -38.48
N ALA A 86 -4.13 -21.85 -38.66
CA ALA A 86 -3.26 -22.82 -39.32
C ALA A 86 -3.06 -24.12 -38.51
N SER A 87 -3.50 -24.15 -37.24
CA SER A 87 -3.45 -25.33 -36.36
C SER A 87 -4.73 -26.19 -36.38
N GLU A 88 -5.61 -26.03 -37.37
CA GLU A 88 -6.77 -26.92 -37.59
C GLU A 88 -6.43 -28.34 -38.10
N ASN A 89 -5.18 -28.78 -37.95
CA ASN A 89 -4.88 -30.22 -37.96
C ASN A 89 -5.51 -30.84 -36.71
N VAL A 90 -6.60 -31.61 -36.92
CA VAL A 90 -7.50 -32.14 -35.90
C VAL A 90 -6.75 -32.83 -34.75
N THR A 91 -6.48 -32.06 -33.70
CA THR A 91 -6.19 -32.61 -32.38
C THR A 91 -7.53 -33.06 -31.77
N PRO A 92 -7.63 -34.29 -31.24
CA PRO A 92 -8.89 -34.77 -30.69
C PRO A 92 -9.30 -33.89 -29.51
N GLN A 93 -10.49 -33.28 -29.62
CA GLN A 93 -11.01 -32.35 -28.61
C GLN A 93 -11.10 -33.04 -27.24
N CYS A 94 -10.50 -32.44 -26.22
CA CYS A 94 -10.50 -33.01 -24.88
C CYS A 94 -11.89 -32.93 -24.25
N THR A 95 -12.55 -34.08 -24.07
CA THR A 95 -13.89 -34.21 -23.49
C THR A 95 -13.89 -34.65 -22.01
N SER A 96 -12.73 -34.66 -21.36
CA SER A 96 -12.66 -34.97 -19.92
C SER A 96 -13.39 -33.90 -19.09
N VAL A 97 -13.92 -34.29 -17.94
CA VAL A 97 -14.60 -33.36 -17.01
C VAL A 97 -13.69 -32.19 -16.64
N GLN A 98 -12.37 -32.43 -16.50
CA GLN A 98 -11.38 -31.40 -16.22
C GLN A 98 -11.23 -30.40 -17.38
N CYS A 99 -11.19 -30.88 -18.63
CA CYS A 99 -11.14 -30.03 -19.81
C CYS A 99 -12.44 -29.22 -20.00
N ILE A 100 -13.60 -29.83 -19.73
CA ILE A 100 -14.90 -29.14 -19.77
C ILE A 100 -14.98 -28.05 -18.70
N LEU A 101 -14.58 -28.33 -17.46
CA LEU A 101 -14.54 -27.33 -16.39
C LEU A 101 -13.51 -26.21 -16.65
N ALA A 102 -12.34 -26.54 -17.21
CA ALA A 102 -11.32 -25.55 -17.56
C ALA A 102 -11.79 -24.61 -18.68
N SER A 103 -12.32 -25.17 -19.78
CA SER A 103 -12.87 -24.39 -20.90
C SER A 103 -14.09 -23.56 -20.49
N ALA A 104 -15.02 -24.11 -19.70
CA ALA A 104 -16.13 -23.34 -19.15
C ALA A 104 -15.68 -22.18 -18.24
N ASN A 105 -14.61 -22.38 -17.46
CA ASN A 105 -14.02 -21.30 -16.65
C ASN A 105 -13.43 -20.19 -17.55
N VAL A 106 -12.70 -20.54 -18.61
CA VAL A 106 -12.13 -19.56 -19.57
C VAL A 106 -13.23 -18.81 -20.32
N LEU A 107 -14.22 -19.52 -20.87
CA LEU A 107 -15.34 -18.90 -21.60
C LEU A 107 -16.17 -17.94 -20.72
N ARG A 108 -16.22 -18.17 -19.40
CA ARG A 108 -16.87 -17.26 -18.45
C ARG A 108 -16.06 -15.98 -18.14
N THR A 109 -14.74 -15.98 -18.37
CA THR A 109 -13.89 -14.79 -18.13
C THR A 109 -13.68 -13.93 -19.37
N VAL A 110 -13.68 -14.54 -20.55
CA VAL A 110 -13.48 -13.88 -21.85
C VAL A 110 -14.70 -13.02 -22.21
N ASP A 111 -14.47 -11.83 -22.77
CA ASP A 111 -15.46 -10.92 -23.33
C ASP A 111 -15.31 -10.83 -24.85
N GLN A 112 -16.01 -11.71 -25.57
CA GLN A 112 -15.87 -11.85 -27.03
C GLN A 112 -16.32 -10.62 -27.83
N SER A 113 -16.98 -9.64 -27.20
CA SER A 113 -17.32 -8.35 -27.83
C SER A 113 -16.14 -7.37 -27.92
N VAL A 114 -15.00 -7.67 -27.30
CA VAL A 114 -13.79 -6.85 -27.35
C VAL A 114 -12.80 -7.51 -28.31
N ASP A 115 -12.19 -6.72 -29.21
CA ASP A 115 -11.13 -7.20 -30.09
C ASP A 115 -9.84 -7.47 -29.27
N PRO A 116 -9.30 -8.72 -29.25
CA PRO A 116 -8.05 -9.03 -28.55
C PRO A 116 -6.84 -8.24 -29.08
N CYS A 117 -6.90 -7.73 -30.31
CA CYS A 117 -5.84 -6.92 -30.91
C CYS A 117 -5.91 -5.43 -30.52
N GLU A 118 -7.02 -4.98 -29.92
CA GLU A 118 -7.18 -3.60 -29.41
C GLU A 118 -7.06 -3.55 -27.88
N ASP A 119 -7.74 -4.44 -27.15
CA ASP A 119 -7.57 -4.60 -25.70
C ASP A 119 -7.66 -6.07 -25.26
N PHE A 120 -6.51 -6.75 -25.23
CA PHE A 120 -6.43 -8.14 -24.77
C PHE A 120 -6.80 -8.32 -23.28
N PHE A 121 -6.65 -7.29 -22.43
CA PHE A 121 -7.03 -7.39 -21.02
C PHE A 121 -8.55 -7.43 -20.88
N LEU A 122 -9.27 -6.51 -21.53
CA LEU A 122 -10.73 -6.54 -21.55
C LEU A 122 -11.27 -7.74 -22.32
N HIS A 123 -10.63 -8.17 -23.41
CA HIS A 123 -10.99 -9.43 -24.09
C HIS A 123 -10.84 -10.65 -23.17
N ALA A 124 -9.73 -10.80 -22.44
CA ALA A 124 -9.48 -11.98 -21.61
C ALA A 124 -10.21 -11.96 -20.25
N CYS A 125 -10.49 -10.77 -19.71
CA CYS A 125 -10.96 -10.58 -18.34
C CYS A 125 -12.32 -9.85 -18.22
N GLY A 126 -12.86 -9.26 -19.28
CA GLY A 126 -14.07 -8.44 -19.24
C GLY A 126 -15.30 -9.20 -18.73
N GLY A 127 -15.45 -10.47 -19.13
CA GLY A 127 -16.48 -11.38 -18.61
C GLY A 127 -16.29 -11.67 -17.12
N TRP A 128 -15.04 -11.74 -16.63
CA TRP A 128 -14.78 -11.87 -15.19
C TRP A 128 -15.19 -10.60 -14.43
N ILE A 129 -14.82 -9.42 -14.93
CA ILE A 129 -15.12 -8.12 -14.31
C ILE A 129 -16.64 -7.92 -14.19
N LYS A 130 -17.40 -8.16 -15.27
CA LYS A 130 -18.87 -8.08 -15.28
C LYS A 130 -19.53 -8.98 -14.23
N ASN A 131 -18.97 -10.18 -14.01
CA ASN A 131 -19.55 -11.21 -13.13
C ASN A 131 -19.01 -11.21 -11.69
N ASN A 132 -17.98 -10.40 -11.37
CA ASN A 132 -17.34 -10.37 -10.06
C ASN A 132 -17.21 -8.92 -9.56
N PRO A 133 -18.33 -8.25 -9.21
CA PRO A 133 -18.29 -6.93 -8.59
C PRO A 133 -17.47 -6.98 -7.29
N ILE A 134 -16.80 -5.87 -6.96
CA ILE A 134 -16.00 -5.75 -5.74
C ILE A 134 -16.91 -5.96 -4.52
N PRO A 135 -16.64 -6.96 -3.65
CA PRO A 135 -17.46 -7.22 -2.48
C PRO A 135 -17.47 -6.02 -1.53
N PRO A 136 -18.58 -5.75 -0.79
CA PRO A 136 -18.71 -4.64 0.15
C PRO A 136 -17.60 -4.43 1.19
N ASN A 137 -16.74 -5.42 1.42
CA ASN A 137 -15.74 -5.42 2.49
C ASN A 137 -14.31 -5.53 1.94
N GLU A 138 -14.11 -5.35 0.64
CA GLU A 138 -12.81 -5.50 -0.04
C GLU A 138 -12.49 -4.21 -0.82
N PRO A 139 -11.29 -3.61 -0.70
CA PRO A 139 -10.91 -2.42 -1.47
C PRO A 139 -10.58 -2.72 -2.94
N LEU A 140 -10.37 -3.99 -3.29
CA LEU A 140 -10.01 -4.46 -4.62
C LEU A 140 -10.51 -5.90 -4.79
N TRP A 141 -10.94 -6.27 -6.00
CA TRP A 141 -11.32 -7.64 -6.32
C TRP A 141 -10.74 -8.05 -7.66
N ASN A 142 -9.98 -9.15 -7.68
CA ASN A 142 -9.37 -9.74 -8.88
C ASN A 142 -9.26 -11.26 -8.70
N GLN A 143 -8.84 -12.01 -9.73
CA GLN A 143 -8.72 -13.47 -9.61
C GLN A 143 -7.74 -13.93 -8.52
N VAL A 144 -6.65 -13.19 -8.27
CA VAL A 144 -5.69 -13.51 -7.21
C VAL A 144 -6.27 -13.22 -5.82
N LEU A 145 -7.14 -12.22 -5.66
CA LEU A 145 -7.83 -11.92 -4.41
C LEU A 145 -9.06 -12.82 -4.18
N ALA A 146 -9.76 -13.22 -5.23
CA ALA A 146 -10.80 -14.24 -5.16
C ALA A 146 -10.20 -15.63 -4.86
N LEU A 147 -9.08 -15.96 -5.50
CA LEU A 147 -8.28 -17.12 -5.18
C LEU A 147 -7.63 -16.97 -3.81
N LYS A 148 -7.19 -15.79 -3.36
CA LYS A 148 -6.67 -15.57 -2.00
C LYS A 148 -7.77 -15.65 -0.96
N LYS A 149 -9.00 -15.21 -1.20
CA LYS A 149 -10.10 -15.34 -0.22
C LYS A 149 -10.59 -16.78 -0.12
N ARG A 150 -10.67 -17.50 -1.25
CA ARG A 150 -10.82 -18.96 -1.25
C ARG A 150 -9.64 -19.57 -0.52
N ASN A 151 -8.41 -19.27 -0.93
CA ASN A 151 -7.20 -19.82 -0.34
C ASN A 151 -6.98 -19.40 1.10
N ASP A 152 -7.51 -18.31 1.64
CA ASP A 152 -7.41 -17.95 3.06
C ASP A 152 -8.40 -18.78 3.89
N GLN A 153 -9.44 -19.35 3.25
CA GLN A 153 -10.23 -20.46 3.79
C GLN A 153 -9.47 -21.82 3.70
N LEU A 154 -8.31 -21.88 3.03
CA LEU A 154 -7.49 -23.08 2.78
C LEU A 154 -6.01 -22.94 3.32
N LEU A 155 -5.54 -21.72 3.64
CA LEU A 155 -4.16 -21.36 4.03
C LEU A 155 -3.88 -21.56 5.52
N LYS A 156 -4.86 -22.17 6.18
CA LYS A 156 -4.86 -23.11 7.29
C LYS A 156 -3.55 -23.93 7.50
N THR A 157 -2.54 -23.91 6.61
CA THR A 157 -1.66 -25.06 6.37
C THR A 157 -0.20 -24.80 5.92
N LEU A 158 0.50 -23.70 6.29
CA LEU A 158 1.87 -23.46 5.74
C LEU A 158 3.01 -22.89 6.62
N LEU A 159 2.85 -22.58 7.92
CA LEU A 159 3.87 -21.80 8.66
C LEU A 159 4.39 -22.46 9.96
N SER A 160 4.68 -23.76 9.88
CA SER A 160 5.00 -24.66 11.01
C SER A 160 6.50 -24.98 11.19
N ASP A 161 7.41 -23.99 11.27
CA ASP A 161 8.84 -24.22 11.63
C ASP A 161 9.31 -23.38 12.83
N GLU A 162 9.44 -24.04 13.98
CA GLU A 162 9.91 -23.44 15.24
C GLU A 162 11.44 -23.14 15.24
N THR A 163 12.23 -23.84 14.41
CA THR A 163 13.68 -23.65 14.28
C THR A 163 14.04 -22.47 13.38
N VAL A 164 13.11 -22.04 12.53
CA VAL A 164 13.14 -20.74 11.85
C VAL A 164 12.76 -19.66 12.85
N ARG A 165 11.63 -19.78 13.57
CA ARG A 165 11.17 -18.76 14.54
C ARG A 165 12.24 -18.42 15.61
N LYS A 166 13.06 -19.39 16.04
CA LYS A 166 14.20 -19.18 16.97
C LYS A 166 15.49 -18.60 16.35
N ARG A 167 15.57 -18.49 15.01
CA ARG A 167 16.73 -17.95 14.26
C ARG A 167 16.55 -16.52 13.73
N TYR A 168 15.31 -16.04 13.69
CA TYR A 168 14.93 -14.73 13.15
C TYR A 168 14.18 -13.91 14.20
N SER A 169 14.81 -13.66 15.34
CA SER A 169 14.43 -12.51 16.16
C SER A 169 14.93 -11.25 15.44
N GLU A 170 13.99 -10.50 14.87
CA GLU A 170 14.24 -9.30 14.09
C GLU A 170 13.76 -8.06 14.85
N ILE A 171 14.58 -6.99 14.83
CA ILE A 171 14.22 -5.66 15.29
C ILE A 171 14.01 -4.80 14.04
N ASP A 172 12.75 -4.70 13.62
CA ASP A 172 12.30 -3.89 12.50
C ASP A 172 11.54 -2.64 12.97
N GLN A 173 11.22 -1.75 12.03
CA GLN A 173 10.38 -0.58 12.23
C GLN A 173 8.94 -1.03 12.50
N THR A 174 8.28 -0.40 13.48
CA THR A 174 6.91 -0.78 13.83
C THR A 174 5.94 -0.54 12.67
N THR A 175 4.94 -1.41 12.54
CA THR A 175 3.77 -1.11 11.74
C THR A 175 2.93 -0.12 12.52
N HIS A 176 2.59 1.01 11.89
CA HIS A 176 1.72 2.03 12.49
C HIS A 176 0.26 1.76 12.08
N THR A 177 -0.71 2.29 12.83
CA THR A 177 -2.15 2.08 12.55
C THR A 177 -2.59 2.54 11.16
N ILE A 178 -1.95 3.59 10.64
CA ILE A 178 -2.05 4.01 9.23
C ILE A 178 -0.68 3.94 8.55
N THR A 179 -0.64 3.86 7.23
CA THR A 179 0.62 3.71 6.49
C THR A 179 1.53 4.93 6.64
N ARG A 180 2.85 4.73 6.50
CA ARG A 180 3.85 5.81 6.48
C ARG A 180 3.47 6.95 5.54
N ASP A 181 2.96 6.62 4.35
CA ASP A 181 2.60 7.60 3.33
C ASP A 181 1.31 8.34 3.69
N ALA A 182 0.36 7.70 4.39
CA ALA A 182 -0.81 8.38 4.94
C ALA A 182 -0.44 9.47 5.96
N TYR A 183 0.62 9.28 6.76
CA TYR A 183 1.12 10.33 7.65
C TYR A 183 1.78 11.50 6.91
N LEU A 184 2.43 11.27 5.77
CA LEU A 184 3.38 12.23 5.16
C LEU A 184 2.95 12.85 3.83
N ALA A 185 2.11 12.18 3.04
CA ALA A 185 1.79 12.64 1.69
C ALA A 185 0.66 13.68 1.69
N ASN A 186 0.80 14.69 0.84
CA ASN A 186 -0.11 15.85 0.74
C ASN A 186 -1.12 15.71 -0.40
N THR A 187 -1.77 14.54 -0.50
CA THR A 187 -2.91 14.36 -1.43
C THR A 187 -4.24 14.40 -0.66
N SER A 188 -5.34 14.68 -1.36
CA SER A 188 -6.69 14.68 -0.78
C SER A 188 -7.03 13.35 -0.09
N TYR A 189 -6.68 12.20 -0.71
CA TYR A 189 -6.86 10.89 -0.09
C TYR A 189 -6.11 10.75 1.25
N HIS A 190 -4.81 11.07 1.28
CA HIS A 190 -4.03 10.95 2.52
C HIS A 190 -4.50 11.94 3.61
N TYR A 191 -5.08 13.09 3.24
CA TYR A 191 -5.75 13.98 4.18
C TYR A 191 -7.00 13.31 4.80
N GLN A 192 -7.88 12.72 3.98
CA GLN A 192 -9.06 11.98 4.45
C GLN A 192 -8.68 10.82 5.38
N VAL A 193 -7.60 10.08 5.08
CA VAL A 193 -7.10 8.99 5.94
C VAL A 193 -6.65 9.53 7.31
N ARG A 194 -5.98 10.69 7.36
CA ARG A 194 -5.57 11.31 8.63
C ARG A 194 -6.76 11.81 9.45
N GLU A 195 -7.74 12.45 8.82
CA GLU A 195 -8.97 12.86 9.51
C GLU A 195 -9.76 11.66 10.04
N ALA A 196 -9.93 10.61 9.23
CA ALA A 196 -10.62 9.38 9.63
C ALA A 196 -9.90 8.69 10.81
N TYR A 197 -8.57 8.70 10.82
CA TYR A 197 -7.78 8.12 11.91
C TYR A 197 -7.86 8.96 13.20
N GLN A 198 -7.74 10.29 13.12
CA GLN A 198 -7.93 11.16 14.29
C GLN A 198 -9.35 11.00 14.86
N LYS A 199 -10.37 10.90 14.00
CA LYS A 199 -11.73 10.59 14.43
C LYS A 199 -11.84 9.21 15.12
N LEU A 200 -11.14 8.19 14.63
CA LEU A 200 -11.06 6.89 15.31
C LEU A 200 -10.40 7.00 16.70
N MET A 201 -9.38 7.85 16.84
CA MET A 201 -8.74 8.15 18.14
C MET A 201 -9.75 8.74 19.12
N SER A 202 -10.46 9.79 18.72
CA SER A 202 -11.50 10.45 19.53
C SER A 202 -12.69 9.51 19.85
N GLU A 203 -13.19 8.74 18.88
CA GLU A 203 -14.28 7.77 19.12
C GLU A 203 -13.86 6.71 20.14
N LEU A 204 -12.64 6.15 20.02
CA LEU A 204 -12.17 5.10 20.94
C LEU A 204 -11.82 5.64 22.34
N ILE A 205 -11.29 6.86 22.49
CA ILE A 205 -11.00 7.40 23.83
C ILE A 205 -12.28 7.76 24.59
N ASN A 206 -13.32 8.25 23.90
CA ASN A 206 -14.60 8.56 24.50
C ASN A 206 -15.30 7.28 24.99
N LEU A 207 -15.25 6.19 24.21
CA LEU A 207 -15.72 4.87 24.65
C LEU A 207 -14.96 4.32 25.87
N LEU A 208 -13.71 4.74 26.08
CA LEU A 208 -12.90 4.42 27.26
C LEU A 208 -13.13 5.40 28.44
N GLY A 209 -14.10 6.32 28.34
CA GLY A 209 -14.44 7.30 29.38
C GLY A 209 -13.55 8.55 29.42
N GLY A 210 -12.77 8.79 28.36
CA GLY A 210 -11.84 9.92 28.25
C GLY A 210 -12.45 11.23 27.74
N GLU A 211 -13.75 11.48 27.95
CA GLU A 211 -14.49 12.62 27.39
C GLU A 211 -14.00 13.97 27.96
N SER A 212 -12.92 14.53 27.40
CA SER A 212 -12.35 15.81 27.82
C SER A 212 -11.44 16.43 26.74
N GLU A 213 -11.41 17.77 26.68
CA GLU A 213 -10.47 18.53 25.84
C GLU A 213 -9.00 18.17 26.12
N TRP A 214 -8.70 17.82 27.38
CA TRP A 214 -7.39 17.33 27.79
C TRP A 214 -7.02 16.00 27.12
N ALA A 215 -7.95 15.04 27.03
CA ALA A 215 -7.70 13.77 26.35
C ALA A 215 -7.48 13.97 24.85
N GLU A 216 -8.28 14.81 24.19
CA GLU A 216 -8.09 15.16 22.77
C GLU A 216 -6.71 15.81 22.52
N HIS A 217 -6.26 16.70 23.41
CA HIS A 217 -4.90 17.24 23.34
C HIS A 217 -3.84 16.13 23.44
N GLN A 218 -4.03 15.14 24.33
CA GLN A 218 -3.08 14.03 24.46
C GLN A 218 -3.09 13.07 23.27
N LEU A 219 -4.26 12.81 22.66
CA LEU A 219 -4.35 12.06 21.41
C LEU A 219 -3.61 12.79 20.28
N LYS A 220 -3.73 14.11 20.20
CA LYS A 220 -2.98 14.92 19.23
C LYS A 220 -1.47 14.80 19.41
N GLU A 221 -0.96 14.84 20.65
CA GLU A 221 0.46 14.59 20.93
C GLU A 221 0.91 13.18 20.51
N VAL A 222 0.06 12.16 20.68
CA VAL A 222 0.33 10.79 20.19
C VAL A 222 0.35 10.73 18.67
N PHE A 223 -0.62 11.35 17.99
CA PHE A 223 -0.67 11.42 16.53
C PHE A 223 0.55 12.15 15.94
N GLU A 224 0.96 13.27 16.53
CA GLU A 224 2.17 14.00 16.13
C GLU A 224 3.44 13.17 16.38
N PHE A 225 3.48 12.40 17.47
CA PHE A 225 4.56 11.44 17.72
C PHE A 225 4.60 10.31 16.67
N GLU A 226 3.46 9.70 16.32
CA GLU A 226 3.36 8.69 15.26
C GLU A 226 3.74 9.23 13.88
N GLN A 227 3.37 10.47 13.55
CA GLN A 227 3.80 11.14 12.33
C GLN A 227 5.32 11.36 12.32
N ASN A 228 5.91 11.73 13.45
CA ASN A 228 7.37 11.92 13.57
C ASN A 228 8.12 10.58 13.50
N LEU A 229 7.61 9.51 14.13
CA LEU A 229 8.15 8.15 14.02
C LEU A 229 8.06 7.62 12.57
N SER A 230 6.98 7.97 11.87
CA SER A 230 6.84 7.68 10.44
C SER A 230 7.92 8.38 9.60
N LYS A 231 8.34 9.62 9.91
CA LYS A 231 9.47 10.31 9.23
C LYS A 231 10.80 9.56 9.40
N LEU A 232 11.00 8.92 10.56
CA LEU A 232 12.20 8.12 10.86
C LEU A 232 12.17 6.72 10.21
N SER A 233 11.00 6.24 9.77
CA SER A 233 10.86 4.94 9.12
C SER A 233 11.40 4.96 7.67
N ALA A 234 11.90 3.81 7.20
CA ALA A 234 12.29 3.64 5.80
C ALA A 234 11.08 3.42 4.89
N THR A 235 11.18 3.94 3.67
CA THR A 235 10.26 3.73 2.55
C THR A 235 10.33 2.30 2.01
N ALA A 236 9.30 1.87 1.29
CA ALA A 236 9.30 0.55 0.64
C ALA A 236 10.49 0.38 -0.34
N ASN A 237 10.89 1.44 -1.03
CA ASN A 237 12.02 1.42 -1.97
C ASN A 237 13.37 1.29 -1.26
N GLU A 238 13.60 2.04 -0.16
CA GLU A 238 14.78 1.85 0.70
C GLU A 238 14.84 0.41 1.26
N ARG A 239 13.69 -0.24 1.45
CA ARG A 239 13.55 -1.61 1.98
C ARG A 239 13.61 -2.73 0.94
N ALA A 240 13.55 -2.42 -0.35
CA ALA A 240 13.50 -3.43 -1.41
C ALA A 240 14.81 -4.24 -1.50
N ASP A 241 15.96 -3.58 -1.30
CA ASP A 241 17.26 -4.25 -1.26
C ASP A 241 17.57 -4.78 0.15
N ARG A 242 17.09 -6.00 0.40
CA ARG A 242 17.36 -6.78 1.61
C ARG A 242 18.84 -6.76 2.04
N SER A 243 19.79 -6.77 1.10
CA SER A 243 21.23 -6.81 1.42
C SER A 243 21.76 -5.52 2.05
N LYS A 244 21.13 -4.37 1.77
CA LYS A 244 21.48 -3.06 2.34
C LYS A 244 20.73 -2.74 3.63
N VAL A 245 19.57 -3.36 3.82
CA VAL A 245 18.65 -3.11 4.94
C VAL A 245 19.06 -3.91 6.17
N TYR A 246 19.40 -5.19 5.99
CA TYR A 246 19.67 -6.10 7.09
C TYR A 246 21.10 -5.97 7.62
N LYS A 247 21.22 -5.78 8.93
CA LYS A 247 22.50 -5.80 9.63
C LYS A 247 22.46 -6.76 10.82
N LEU A 248 23.29 -7.79 10.74
CA LEU A 248 23.43 -8.80 11.79
C LEU A 248 24.34 -8.26 12.91
N MET A 249 23.86 -8.20 14.17
CA MET A 249 24.68 -7.79 15.31
C MET A 249 24.20 -8.36 16.66
N THR A 250 25.09 -8.47 17.64
CA THR A 250 24.73 -8.93 18.99
C THR A 250 23.98 -7.86 19.78
N LEU A 251 23.17 -8.26 20.77
CA LEU A 251 22.46 -7.33 21.65
C LEU A 251 23.41 -6.35 22.38
N LYS A 252 24.61 -6.82 22.78
CA LYS A 252 25.64 -5.96 23.38
C LYS A 252 26.15 -4.88 22.40
N LYS A 253 26.32 -5.23 21.13
CA LYS A 253 26.72 -4.27 20.08
C LYS A 253 25.61 -3.27 19.78
N LEU A 254 24.36 -3.71 19.78
CA LEU A 254 23.19 -2.82 19.68
C LEU A 254 23.15 -1.83 20.85
N GLN A 255 23.25 -2.32 22.09
CA GLN A 255 23.19 -1.51 23.30
C GLN A 255 24.24 -0.38 23.34
N ASN A 256 25.46 -0.68 22.90
CA ASN A 256 26.52 0.32 22.79
C ASN A 256 26.19 1.33 21.68
N GLN A 257 25.79 0.85 20.48
CA GLN A 257 25.48 1.74 19.36
C GLN A 257 24.31 2.68 19.66
N THR A 258 23.22 2.23 20.27
CA THR A 258 22.11 3.12 20.63
C THR A 258 22.44 3.99 21.85
N GLY A 259 23.16 3.46 22.84
CA GLY A 259 23.59 4.21 24.03
C GLY A 259 24.54 5.38 23.74
N GLU A 260 25.38 5.26 22.71
CA GLU A 260 26.24 6.35 22.20
C GLU A 260 25.50 7.32 21.28
N GLN A 261 24.55 6.83 20.49
CA GLN A 261 24.02 7.57 19.32
C GLN A 261 22.65 8.20 19.55
N THR A 262 21.90 7.81 20.57
CA THR A 262 20.54 8.30 20.83
C THR A 262 20.47 9.14 22.10
N LYS A 263 19.73 10.26 22.05
CA LYS A 263 19.48 11.11 23.23
C LYS A 263 18.52 10.45 24.23
N GLN A 264 17.59 9.63 23.72
CA GLN A 264 16.67 8.81 24.51
C GLN A 264 17.28 7.42 24.74
N LYS A 265 18.00 7.24 25.85
CA LYS A 265 18.63 5.95 26.19
C LYS A 265 17.58 4.86 26.40
N PHE A 266 17.86 3.66 25.91
CA PHE A 266 17.03 2.46 26.07
C PHE A 266 17.90 1.26 26.47
N ASP A 267 17.42 0.43 27.40
CA ASP A 267 18.08 -0.81 27.81
C ASP A 267 17.52 -2.01 27.01
N HIS A 268 18.15 -2.27 25.87
CA HIS A 268 17.85 -3.42 25.03
C HIS A 268 18.12 -4.75 25.75
N LEU A 269 19.11 -4.82 26.64
CA LEU A 269 19.47 -6.05 27.34
C LEU A 269 18.50 -6.38 28.47
N GLY A 270 18.03 -5.38 29.21
CA GLY A 270 16.96 -5.51 30.20
C GLY A 270 15.62 -5.82 29.55
N TYR A 271 15.26 -5.09 28.49
CA TYR A 271 14.04 -5.35 27.70
C TYR A 271 14.01 -6.80 27.18
N TYR A 272 15.07 -7.25 26.50
CA TYR A 272 15.11 -8.59 25.92
C TYR A 272 15.03 -9.68 27.00
N ARG A 273 15.67 -9.49 28.16
CA ARG A 273 15.54 -10.40 29.32
C ARG A 273 14.11 -10.46 29.87
N ALA A 274 13.38 -9.35 29.86
CA ALA A 274 11.99 -9.30 30.32
C ALA A 274 11.02 -10.01 29.36
N ILE A 275 11.22 -9.89 28.03
CA ILE A 275 10.33 -10.50 27.04
C ILE A 275 10.70 -11.95 26.65
N CYS A 276 11.98 -12.34 26.72
CA CYS A 276 12.46 -13.67 26.29
C CYS A 276 12.74 -14.62 27.46
N VAL A 277 11.72 -14.81 28.31
CA VAL A 277 11.74 -15.64 29.53
C VAL A 277 12.05 -17.14 29.26
N VAL A 278 11.95 -17.60 28.02
CA VAL A 278 12.02 -19.03 27.64
C VAL A 278 13.45 -19.62 27.75
N ASP A 279 14.50 -18.81 27.71
CA ASP A 279 15.89 -19.31 27.66
C ASP A 279 16.56 -19.31 29.05
N ARG A 280 16.79 -20.51 29.61
CA ARG A 280 17.33 -20.71 30.98
C ARG A 280 18.79 -20.27 31.18
N HIS A 281 19.45 -19.74 30.15
CA HIS A 281 20.86 -19.32 30.17
C HIS A 281 20.98 -17.85 29.71
N PRO A 282 20.84 -16.86 30.62
CA PRO A 282 20.80 -15.44 30.26
C PRO A 282 22.07 -14.96 29.56
N ASP A 283 23.25 -15.49 29.92
CA ASP A 283 24.53 -15.06 29.32
C ASP A 283 24.58 -15.32 27.80
N ARG A 284 24.07 -16.49 27.37
CA ARG A 284 23.98 -16.85 25.93
C ARG A 284 23.03 -15.97 25.15
N GLN A 285 22.07 -15.29 25.79
CA GLN A 285 21.20 -14.34 25.08
C GLN A 285 22.00 -13.13 24.56
N THR A 286 23.04 -12.69 25.27
CA THR A 286 23.83 -11.50 24.91
C THR A 286 24.67 -11.68 23.64
N GLU A 287 25.03 -12.93 23.34
CA GLU A 287 25.78 -13.36 22.15
C GLU A 287 24.87 -13.67 20.95
N LYS A 288 23.55 -13.78 21.15
CA LYS A 288 22.62 -13.97 20.03
C LYS A 288 22.67 -12.77 19.10
N TYR A 289 22.90 -13.05 17.82
CA TYR A 289 22.79 -12.08 16.76
C TYR A 289 21.32 -11.80 16.47
N GLN A 290 20.94 -10.54 16.58
CA GLN A 290 19.68 -9.99 16.13
C GLN A 290 19.82 -9.51 14.69
N GLN A 291 18.76 -9.65 13.90
CA GLN A 291 18.65 -8.98 12.61
C GLN A 291 18.04 -7.59 12.86
N ILE A 292 18.71 -6.54 12.40
CA ILE A 292 18.30 -5.16 12.69
C ILE A 292 18.28 -4.36 11.40
N VAL A 293 17.20 -3.61 11.21
CA VAL A 293 17.03 -2.72 10.07
C VAL A 293 17.89 -1.46 10.24
N HIS A 294 18.90 -1.34 9.37
CA HIS A 294 19.98 -0.35 9.53
C HIS A 294 19.49 1.11 9.53
N SER A 295 18.46 1.41 8.74
CA SER A 295 17.89 2.76 8.57
C SER A 295 17.31 3.36 9.84
N LEU A 296 16.92 2.52 10.82
CA LEU A 296 16.44 2.99 12.11
C LEU A 296 17.59 3.64 12.90
N LEU A 297 18.71 2.93 13.04
CA LEU A 297 19.86 3.36 13.85
C LEU A 297 20.48 4.68 13.35
N SER A 298 20.47 4.93 12.03
CA SER A 298 20.94 6.20 11.48
C SER A 298 19.98 7.35 11.79
N LYS A 299 18.68 7.17 11.49
CA LYS A 299 17.66 8.22 11.65
C LYS A 299 17.35 8.54 13.13
N THR A 300 17.52 7.59 14.07
CA THR A 300 17.31 7.85 15.51
C THR A 300 18.28 8.86 16.13
N LYS A 301 19.44 9.13 15.51
CA LYS A 301 20.45 10.10 16.02
C LYS A 301 19.91 11.52 16.17
N GLU A 302 19.03 11.91 15.25
CA GLU A 302 18.51 13.27 15.13
C GLU A 302 17.21 13.46 15.95
N SER A 303 16.70 12.39 16.57
CA SER A 303 15.50 12.43 17.40
C SER A 303 15.68 13.32 18.63
N ARG A 304 14.60 14.01 19.01
CA ARG A 304 14.50 14.75 20.27
C ARG A 304 14.13 13.78 21.40
N ILE A 305 14.48 14.13 22.64
CA ILE A 305 13.99 13.43 23.84
C ILE A 305 12.46 13.55 23.89
N VAL A 306 11.78 12.44 24.14
CA VAL A 306 10.31 12.38 24.15
C VAL A 306 9.82 12.25 25.60
N PRO A 307 8.91 13.12 26.07
CA PRO A 307 8.33 13.01 27.40
C PRO A 307 7.76 11.62 27.69
N HIS A 308 8.05 11.06 28.87
CA HIS A 308 7.59 9.72 29.25
C HIS A 308 6.06 9.55 29.18
N ARG A 309 5.29 10.62 29.41
CA ARG A 309 3.82 10.62 29.22
C ARG A 309 3.41 10.31 27.78
N ILE A 310 4.06 10.93 26.79
CA ILE A 310 3.74 10.69 25.37
C ILE A 310 4.12 9.26 24.97
N LEU A 311 5.25 8.74 25.47
CA LEU A 311 5.64 7.35 25.25
C LEU A 311 4.64 6.36 25.89
N ALA A 312 4.20 6.61 27.13
CA ALA A 312 3.21 5.79 27.82
C ALA A 312 1.87 5.80 27.10
N ASN A 313 1.39 6.98 26.69
CA ASN A 313 0.16 7.13 25.93
C ASN A 313 0.23 6.44 24.58
N TYR A 314 1.35 6.54 23.85
CA TYR A 314 1.56 5.83 22.59
C TYR A 314 1.53 4.30 22.80
N MET A 315 2.23 3.77 23.81
CA MET A 315 2.21 2.33 24.10
C MET A 315 0.79 1.85 24.48
N MET A 316 0.05 2.63 25.27
CA MET A 316 -1.34 2.33 25.61
C MET A 316 -2.26 2.42 24.38
N TRP A 317 -2.07 3.42 23.52
CA TRP A 317 -2.82 3.60 22.28
C TRP A 317 -2.62 2.41 21.33
N GLN A 318 -1.39 1.92 21.20
CA GLN A 318 -1.11 0.70 20.43
C GLN A 318 -1.85 -0.52 21.02
N ALA A 319 -1.95 -0.66 22.34
CA ALA A 319 -2.76 -1.70 22.97
C ALA A 319 -4.27 -1.51 22.71
N VAL A 320 -4.79 -0.28 22.78
CA VAL A 320 -6.19 0.05 22.46
C VAL A 320 -6.53 -0.33 21.02
N VAL A 321 -5.69 0.03 20.04
CA VAL A 321 -5.91 -0.29 18.62
C VAL A 321 -5.95 -1.80 18.37
N GLN A 322 -5.11 -2.57 19.06
CA GLN A 322 -5.08 -4.03 18.93
C GLN A 322 -6.27 -4.71 19.63
N LEU A 323 -6.71 -4.21 20.78
CA LEU A 323 -7.74 -4.89 21.60
C LEU A 323 -9.17 -4.45 21.28
N ALA A 324 -9.40 -3.18 20.93
CA ALA A 324 -10.74 -2.63 20.68
C ALA A 324 -11.57 -3.38 19.60
N PRO A 325 -10.99 -3.93 18.51
CA PRO A 325 -11.74 -4.78 17.56
C PRO A 325 -12.39 -6.03 18.17
N HIS A 326 -11.97 -6.43 19.38
CA HIS A 326 -12.48 -7.60 20.10
C HIS A 326 -13.49 -7.27 21.22
N LEU A 327 -13.82 -5.98 21.41
CA LEU A 327 -14.73 -5.52 22.45
C LEU A 327 -16.20 -5.47 21.97
N SER A 328 -17.04 -4.66 22.63
CA SER A 328 -18.46 -4.50 22.31
C SER A 328 -18.70 -4.00 20.88
N GLU A 329 -19.97 -3.96 20.48
CA GLU A 329 -20.34 -3.48 19.15
C GLU A 329 -19.94 -2.02 18.92
N GLU A 330 -19.95 -1.16 19.95
CA GLU A 330 -19.56 0.26 19.79
C GLU A 330 -18.09 0.39 19.32
N TYR A 331 -17.16 -0.32 19.95
CA TYR A 331 -15.75 -0.32 19.53
C TYR A 331 -15.58 -0.86 18.12
N ARG A 332 -16.25 -1.98 17.79
CA ARG A 332 -16.21 -2.56 16.43
C ARG A 332 -16.78 -1.62 15.37
N ARG A 333 -17.80 -0.84 15.73
CA ARG A 333 -18.44 0.16 14.86
C ARG A 333 -17.53 1.34 14.56
N ALA A 334 -16.70 1.78 15.52
CA ALA A 334 -15.68 2.82 15.29
C ALA A 334 -14.68 2.39 14.20
N PHE A 335 -14.17 1.15 14.25
CA PHE A 335 -13.33 0.60 13.18
C PHE A 335 -14.06 0.45 11.84
N TYR A 336 -15.35 0.08 11.85
CA TYR A 336 -16.15 0.05 10.62
C TYR A 336 -16.30 1.45 9.99
N ASN A 337 -16.59 2.48 10.79
CA ASN A 337 -16.66 3.87 10.34
C ASN A 337 -15.34 4.32 9.69
N TYR A 338 -14.21 3.99 10.31
CA TYR A 338 -12.87 4.26 9.79
C TYR A 338 -12.60 3.52 8.47
N HIS A 339 -12.83 2.20 8.42
CA HIS A 339 -12.61 1.39 7.21
C HIS A 339 -13.49 1.81 6.03
N ARG A 340 -14.73 2.26 6.28
CA ARG A 340 -15.60 2.82 5.24
C ARG A 340 -14.99 4.02 4.53
N VAL A 341 -14.24 4.88 5.25
CA VAL A 341 -13.56 6.03 4.64
C VAL A 341 -12.28 5.61 3.90
N VAL A 342 -11.46 4.75 4.53
CA VAL A 342 -10.12 4.43 4.00
C VAL A 342 -10.14 3.36 2.90
N MET A 343 -11.03 2.37 3.01
CA MET A 343 -11.14 1.24 2.07
C MET A 343 -12.41 1.26 1.22
N GLY A 344 -13.32 2.22 1.43
CA GLY A 344 -14.60 2.29 0.73
C GLY A 344 -15.59 1.18 1.12
N SER A 345 -15.35 0.45 2.22
CA SER A 345 -16.17 -0.70 2.62
C SER A 345 -17.60 -0.30 3.02
N THR A 346 -18.60 -0.87 2.35
CA THR A 346 -20.02 -0.57 2.52
C THR A 346 -20.77 -1.53 3.46
N GLY A 347 -20.10 -2.57 3.98
CA GLY A 347 -20.70 -3.54 4.90
C GLY A 347 -19.77 -3.96 6.04
N GLU A 348 -20.36 -4.49 7.12
CA GLU A 348 -19.59 -5.17 8.16
C GLU A 348 -19.18 -6.58 7.73
N THR A 349 -18.02 -7.04 8.18
CA THR A 349 -17.62 -8.44 8.03
C THR A 349 -18.27 -9.29 9.11
N ASP A 350 -18.94 -10.38 8.71
CA ASP A 350 -19.56 -11.35 9.61
C ASP A 350 -18.63 -11.76 10.75
N ILE A 351 -19.18 -11.90 11.96
CA ILE A 351 -18.41 -12.24 13.17
C ILE A 351 -17.63 -13.55 12.97
N TRP A 352 -18.24 -14.58 12.36
CA TRP A 352 -17.55 -15.86 12.12
C TRP A 352 -16.32 -15.70 11.20
N LYS A 353 -16.37 -14.81 10.20
CA LYS A 353 -15.22 -14.52 9.32
C LYS A 353 -14.11 -13.82 10.11
N LYS A 354 -14.48 -12.83 10.94
CA LYS A 354 -13.54 -12.17 11.88
C LYS A 354 -12.89 -13.22 12.78
N CYS A 355 -13.67 -14.07 13.47
CA CYS A 355 -13.15 -15.14 14.32
C CYS A 355 -12.22 -16.11 13.58
N ILE A 356 -12.54 -16.54 12.36
CA ILE A 356 -11.65 -17.39 11.56
C ILE A 356 -10.34 -16.67 11.22
N THR A 357 -10.40 -15.39 10.83
CA THR A 357 -9.20 -14.58 10.59
C THR A 357 -8.33 -14.47 11.85
N GLU A 358 -8.93 -14.20 13.01
CA GLU A 358 -8.23 -14.10 14.30
C GLU A 358 -7.63 -15.43 14.77
N MET A 359 -8.34 -16.55 14.58
CA MET A 359 -7.83 -17.90 14.87
C MET A 359 -6.73 -18.35 13.88
N SER A 360 -6.68 -17.73 12.70
CA SER A 360 -5.68 -18.02 11.65
C SER A 360 -4.50 -17.05 11.63
N ARG A 361 -4.41 -16.10 12.59
CA ARG A 361 -3.22 -15.23 12.72
C ARG A 361 -2.02 -16.04 13.19
N LEU A 362 -0.83 -15.64 12.73
CA LEU A 362 0.46 -16.31 12.97
C LEU A 362 0.86 -16.46 14.44
N ASP A 363 0.24 -15.67 15.31
CA ASP A 363 0.51 -15.65 16.75
C ASP A 363 -0.57 -16.39 17.56
N ASN A 364 -1.55 -17.01 16.89
CA ASN A 364 -2.62 -17.77 17.53
C ASN A 364 -2.43 -19.29 17.33
N HIS A 365 -2.30 -20.04 18.43
CA HIS A 365 -1.93 -21.46 18.43
C HIS A 365 -3.00 -22.42 17.85
N ILE A 366 -4.14 -21.91 17.40
CA ILE A 366 -5.26 -22.69 16.86
C ILE A 366 -5.15 -22.93 15.34
N GLY A 367 -4.28 -22.20 14.64
CA GLY A 367 -4.06 -22.35 13.19
C GLY A 367 -3.58 -23.75 12.78
N ASP A 368 -2.64 -24.35 13.50
CA ASP A 368 -2.02 -25.63 13.11
C ASP A 368 -2.96 -26.85 13.28
N PRO A 369 -3.73 -27.00 14.39
CA PRO A 369 -4.78 -28.04 14.49
C PRO A 369 -5.85 -27.91 13.40
N LEU A 370 -6.19 -26.69 13.00
CA LEU A 370 -7.05 -26.45 11.85
C LEU A 370 -6.38 -26.97 10.56
N GLY A 371 -5.07 -26.76 10.37
CA GLY A 371 -4.29 -27.26 9.23
C GLY A 371 -4.43 -28.75 8.93
N VAL A 372 -4.28 -29.61 9.92
CA VAL A 372 -4.36 -31.07 9.74
C VAL A 372 -5.72 -31.48 9.17
N ILE A 373 -6.80 -30.99 9.79
CA ILE A 373 -8.19 -31.23 9.36
C ILE A 373 -8.44 -30.74 7.92
N PHE A 374 -7.64 -29.80 7.39
CA PHE A 374 -7.78 -29.35 6.01
C PHE A 374 -7.21 -30.35 4.99
N LEU A 375 -6.00 -30.86 5.25
CA LEU A 375 -5.30 -31.74 4.32
C LEU A 375 -6.06 -33.04 4.10
N ASP A 376 -6.51 -33.68 5.19
CA ASP A 376 -7.24 -34.93 5.17
C ASP A 376 -8.54 -34.84 4.35
N GLU A 377 -9.18 -33.67 4.35
CA GLU A 377 -10.47 -33.42 3.70
C GLU A 377 -10.36 -32.97 2.24
N LYS A 378 -9.28 -32.28 1.83
CA LYS A 378 -9.28 -31.50 0.58
C LYS A 378 -7.99 -31.61 -0.26
N PHE A 379 -7.00 -32.40 0.16
CA PHE A 379 -5.72 -32.49 -0.55
C PHE A 379 -5.32 -33.94 -0.86
N GLU A 380 -5.26 -34.30 -2.14
CA GLU A 380 -4.85 -35.64 -2.54
C GLU A 380 -3.32 -35.73 -2.73
N LYS A 381 -2.73 -36.88 -2.40
CA LYS A 381 -1.28 -37.12 -2.57
C LYS A 381 -0.79 -36.88 -4.00
N LYS A 382 -1.63 -37.18 -5.01
CA LYS A 382 -1.35 -36.98 -6.44
C LYS A 382 -1.09 -35.51 -6.81
N ASP A 383 -1.69 -34.57 -6.08
CA ASP A 383 -1.59 -33.13 -6.37
C ASP A 383 -0.18 -32.64 -6.01
N LYS A 384 0.36 -33.14 -4.88
CA LYS A 384 1.76 -32.90 -4.46
C LYS A 384 2.77 -33.45 -5.46
N GLU A 385 2.49 -34.61 -6.03
CA GLU A 385 3.36 -35.28 -7.01
C GLU A 385 3.33 -34.56 -8.37
N SER A 386 2.15 -34.12 -8.82
CA SER A 386 1.97 -33.33 -10.03
C SER A 386 2.65 -31.97 -9.95
N VAL A 387 2.50 -31.25 -8.83
CA VAL A 387 3.21 -29.98 -8.60
C VAL A 387 4.74 -30.21 -8.52
N ARG A 388 5.20 -31.29 -7.87
CA ARG A 388 6.62 -31.65 -7.84
C ARG A 388 7.18 -31.91 -9.24
N ALA A 389 6.43 -32.55 -10.14
CA ALA A 389 6.87 -32.79 -11.52
C ALA A 389 7.08 -31.49 -12.32
N LEU A 390 6.25 -30.46 -12.09
CA LEU A 390 6.40 -29.14 -12.72
C LEU A 390 7.69 -28.41 -12.29
N PHE A 391 8.11 -28.56 -11.03
CA PHE A 391 9.35 -27.97 -10.52
C PHE A 391 10.61 -28.80 -10.85
N TYR A 392 10.47 -30.10 -11.12
CA TYR A 392 11.58 -31.01 -11.42
C TYR A 392 11.34 -31.85 -12.69
N PRO A 393 11.14 -31.22 -13.87
CA PRO A 393 10.75 -31.92 -15.11
C PRO A 393 11.79 -32.93 -15.62
N GLY A 394 13.03 -32.89 -15.13
CA GLY A 394 14.10 -33.82 -15.49
C GLY A 394 14.31 -35.02 -14.54
N PHE A 395 13.56 -35.12 -13.42
CA PHE A 395 13.82 -36.15 -12.40
C PHE A 395 13.00 -37.44 -12.60
N TYR A 396 11.91 -37.38 -13.37
CA TYR A 396 11.00 -38.51 -13.64
C TYR A 396 11.15 -39.12 -15.05
N SER A 397 12.12 -38.65 -15.84
CA SER A 397 12.45 -39.21 -17.17
C SER A 397 13.61 -40.22 -17.15
N ARG A 398 14.00 -40.72 -15.97
CA ARG A 398 15.07 -41.72 -15.76
C ARG A 398 14.75 -42.75 -14.66
N VAL A 399 13.51 -43.23 -14.61
CA VAL A 399 13.12 -44.46 -13.88
C VAL A 399 12.27 -45.30 -14.82
#